data_AF-A0A1V2P2G5-F1
#
_entry.id   AF-A0A1V2P2G5-F1
#
_cell.length_a   1.000
_cell.length_b   1.000
_cell.length_c   1.000
_cell.angle_alpha   90.00
_cell.angle_beta   90.00
_cell.angle_gamma   90.00
#
_symmetry.space_group_name_H-M   'P 1'
#
loop_
_entity.id
_entity.type
_entity.pdbx_description
1 polymer ?
#
loop_
_entity_poly.entity_id
_entity_poly.type
_entity_poly.pdbx_seq_one_letter_code
_entity_poly.pdbx_strand_id
1 'polypeptide(L)'
;MAYLNGRPIPRTLLDERLAALRSGDAACVLPKPGSREARQLTRWVAQVIITEQLCHDELSRRTDVIPEPAARPLDVSAAIAVGSITAAALAGSEPVRRVAALVSAGVAIPREQLEYAADVLGVPAPADPDVPVDRWHAELLDSARLEAFARWLNRAMHERVQLVHGLEHPGDSNQPDNLHRH
;
A
#
# COMPACT_ATOMS: atom_id res chain seq x y z
N MET A 1 -11.96 -2.14 -15.60
CA MET A 1 -11.46 -2.83 -14.38
C MET A 1 -12.11 -2.22 -13.15
N ALA A 2 -12.00 -0.91 -13.00
CA ALA A 2 -12.71 -0.09 -12.01
C ALA A 2 -12.97 1.29 -12.63
N TYR A 3 -13.65 2.17 -11.91
CA TYR A 3 -13.70 3.60 -12.21
C TYR A 3 -13.03 4.37 -11.09
N LEU A 4 -12.22 5.35 -11.45
CA LEU A 4 -11.57 6.29 -10.53
C LEU A 4 -12.10 7.68 -10.82
N ASN A 5 -12.80 8.29 -9.86
CA ASN A 5 -13.44 9.59 -10.04
C ASN A 5 -14.33 9.64 -11.30
N GLY A 6 -15.08 8.56 -11.55
CA GLY A 6 -15.93 8.40 -12.73
C GLY A 6 -15.19 8.12 -14.05
N ARG A 7 -13.85 8.14 -14.07
CA ARG A 7 -13.04 7.81 -15.25
C ARG A 7 -12.70 6.32 -15.26
N PRO A 8 -12.84 5.61 -16.39
CA PRO A 8 -12.58 4.18 -16.43
C PRO A 8 -11.08 3.89 -16.27
N ILE A 9 -10.75 2.95 -15.37
CA ILE A 9 -9.46 2.27 -15.36
C ILE A 9 -9.56 1.08 -16.32
N PRO A 10 -8.83 1.08 -17.45
CA PRO A 10 -8.98 0.09 -18.51
C PRO A 10 -8.50 -1.30 -18.05
N ARG A 11 -9.14 -2.34 -18.58
CA ARG A 11 -8.78 -3.73 -18.30
C ARG A 11 -7.42 -4.13 -18.89
N THR A 12 -6.99 -3.46 -19.96
CA THR A 12 -5.70 -3.71 -20.62
C THR A 12 -4.51 -3.55 -19.68
N LEU A 13 -4.55 -2.60 -18.72
CA LEU A 13 -3.49 -2.44 -17.71
C LEU A 13 -3.29 -3.71 -16.86
N LEU A 14 -4.38 -4.40 -16.51
CA LEU A 14 -4.31 -5.65 -15.76
C LEU A 14 -3.75 -6.77 -16.61
N ASP A 15 -4.22 -6.88 -17.85
CA ASP A 15 -3.79 -7.93 -18.77
C ASP A 15 -2.30 -7.78 -19.11
N GLU A 16 -1.83 -6.55 -19.35
CA GLU A 16 -0.42 -6.19 -19.57
C GLU A 16 0.44 -6.52 -18.34
N ARG A 17 0.03 -6.14 -17.13
CA ARG A 17 0.78 -6.44 -15.90
C ARG A 17 0.86 -7.95 -15.63
N LEU A 18 -0.23 -8.69 -15.86
CA LEU A 18 -0.24 -10.15 -15.71
C LEU A 18 0.64 -10.84 -16.76
N ALA A 19 0.65 -10.35 -18.00
CA ALA A 19 1.54 -10.85 -19.05
C ALA A 19 3.01 -10.62 -18.66
N ALA A 20 3.36 -9.42 -18.18
CA ALA A 20 4.70 -9.08 -17.73
C ALA A 20 5.17 -9.99 -16.56
N LEU A 21 4.30 -10.24 -15.58
CA LEU A 21 4.60 -11.17 -14.47
C LEU A 21 4.89 -12.58 -14.98
N ARG A 22 4.11 -13.06 -15.97
CA ARG A 22 4.28 -14.40 -16.54
C ARG A 22 5.48 -14.52 -17.49
N SER A 23 5.98 -13.42 -18.03
CA SER A 23 7.21 -13.40 -18.82
C SER A 23 8.46 -13.11 -18.00
N GLY A 24 8.33 -12.74 -16.73
CA GLY A 24 9.43 -12.35 -15.85
C GLY A 24 9.95 -13.47 -14.96
N ASP A 25 10.89 -13.13 -14.09
CA ASP A 25 11.62 -14.08 -13.23
C ASP A 25 10.72 -14.87 -12.27
N ALA A 26 9.57 -14.30 -11.89
CA ALA A 26 8.61 -14.95 -11.01
C ALA A 26 7.72 -15.99 -11.72
N ALA A 27 7.84 -16.16 -13.04
CA ALA A 27 6.92 -16.99 -13.82
C ALA A 27 6.76 -18.43 -13.29
N CYS A 28 7.84 -19.03 -12.79
CA CYS A 28 7.84 -20.41 -12.29
C CYS A 28 7.08 -20.60 -10.96
N VAL A 29 6.86 -19.53 -10.20
CA VAL A 29 6.12 -19.57 -8.92
C VAL A 29 4.68 -19.08 -9.05
N LEU A 30 4.26 -18.64 -10.23
CA LEU A 30 2.89 -18.15 -10.44
C LEU A 30 1.89 -19.30 -10.58
N PRO A 31 0.65 -19.12 -10.08
CA PRO A 31 -0.44 -20.06 -10.31
C PRO A 31 -0.69 -20.35 -11.79
N LYS A 32 -1.05 -21.62 -12.06
CA LYS A 32 -1.44 -22.10 -13.39
C LYS A 32 -2.65 -21.32 -13.90
N PRO A 33 -2.66 -20.85 -15.16
CA PRO A 33 -3.82 -20.20 -15.75
C PRO A 33 -5.10 -21.03 -15.57
N GLY A 34 -6.21 -20.37 -15.25
CA GLY A 34 -7.52 -21.01 -15.03
C GLY A 34 -7.76 -21.57 -13.62
N SER A 35 -6.74 -21.65 -12.76
CA SER A 35 -6.92 -22.10 -11.37
C SER A 35 -7.63 -21.05 -10.50
N ARG A 36 -8.10 -21.47 -9.31
CA ARG A 36 -8.67 -20.55 -8.31
C ARG A 36 -7.63 -19.54 -7.82
N GLU A 37 -6.42 -20.00 -7.58
CA GLU A 37 -5.28 -19.18 -7.17
C GLU A 37 -4.91 -18.17 -8.27
N ALA A 38 -5.04 -18.52 -9.56
CA ALA A 38 -4.84 -17.57 -10.66
C ALA A 38 -5.92 -16.47 -10.69
N ARG A 39 -7.18 -16.80 -10.34
CA ARG A 39 -8.23 -15.78 -10.17
C ARG A 39 -7.91 -14.87 -8.99
N GLN A 40 -7.43 -15.42 -7.88
CA GLN A 40 -7.01 -14.62 -6.72
C GLN A 40 -5.82 -13.72 -7.04
N LEU A 41 -4.80 -14.22 -7.75
CA LEU A 41 -3.71 -13.38 -8.26
C LEU A 41 -4.24 -12.26 -9.15
N THR A 42 -5.17 -12.54 -10.05
CA THR A 42 -5.77 -11.54 -10.94
C THR A 42 -6.45 -10.42 -10.14
N ARG A 43 -7.23 -10.77 -9.10
CA ARG A 43 -7.85 -9.77 -8.22
C ARG A 43 -6.83 -8.98 -7.42
N TRP A 44 -5.82 -9.65 -6.87
CA TRP A 44 -4.75 -9.00 -6.12
C TRP A 44 -3.98 -8.00 -6.99
N VAL A 45 -3.58 -8.38 -8.21
CA VAL A 45 -2.90 -7.49 -9.16
C VAL A 45 -3.81 -6.32 -9.54
N ALA A 46 -5.11 -6.55 -9.74
CA ALA A 46 -6.06 -5.48 -9.99
C ALA A 46 -6.09 -4.46 -8.85
N GLN A 47 -6.11 -4.89 -7.58
CA GLN A 47 -6.10 -3.99 -6.43
C GLN A 47 -4.80 -3.20 -6.30
N VAL A 48 -3.65 -3.81 -6.61
CA VAL A 48 -2.37 -3.10 -6.68
C VAL A 48 -2.42 -2.01 -7.76
N ILE A 49 -2.85 -2.34 -8.98
CA ILE A 49 -2.97 -1.35 -10.07
C ILE A 49 -3.93 -0.22 -9.68
N ILE A 50 -5.07 -0.53 -9.07
CA ILE A 50 -6.03 0.50 -8.65
C ILE A 50 -5.42 1.45 -7.62
N THR A 51 -4.68 0.92 -6.64
CA THR A 51 -3.91 1.71 -5.66
C THR A 51 -2.90 2.62 -6.36
N GLU A 52 -2.15 2.09 -7.33
CA GLU A 52 -1.19 2.86 -8.13
C GLU A 52 -1.86 3.99 -8.93
N GLN A 53 -2.99 3.70 -9.60
CA GLN A 53 -3.74 4.67 -10.39
C GLN A 53 -4.35 5.77 -9.52
N LEU A 54 -4.85 5.43 -8.33
CA LEU A 54 -5.35 6.41 -7.35
C LEU A 54 -4.25 7.39 -6.95
N CYS A 55 -3.05 6.88 -6.65
CA CYS A 55 -1.92 7.74 -6.29
C CYS A 55 -1.42 8.57 -7.47
N HIS A 56 -1.45 8.03 -8.69
CA HIS A 56 -1.13 8.78 -9.90
C HIS A 56 -2.12 9.94 -10.13
N ASP A 57 -3.43 9.68 -10.02
CA ASP A 57 -4.47 10.72 -10.14
C ASP A 57 -4.32 11.78 -9.03
N GLU A 58 -4.00 11.38 -7.79
CA GLU A 58 -3.71 12.31 -6.69
C GLU A 58 -2.56 13.25 -7.02
N LEU A 59 -1.44 12.73 -7.52
CA LEU A 59 -0.30 13.58 -7.92
C LEU A 59 -0.61 14.42 -9.15
N SER A 60 -1.42 13.94 -10.10
CA SER A 60 -1.78 14.72 -11.29
C SER A 60 -2.61 15.96 -10.97
N ARG A 61 -3.34 15.96 -9.84
CA ARG A 61 -4.14 17.09 -9.35
C ARG A 61 -3.31 18.12 -8.62
N ARG A 62 -2.04 17.81 -8.36
CA ARG A 62 -1.12 18.62 -7.58
C ARG A 62 -0.22 19.43 -8.48
N THR A 63 0.03 20.68 -8.08
CA THR A 63 0.95 21.61 -8.75
C THR A 63 2.30 21.70 -8.04
N ASP A 64 2.38 21.14 -6.83
CA ASP A 64 3.57 21.04 -6.00
C ASP A 64 4.55 19.97 -6.51
N VAL A 65 5.82 20.35 -6.59
CA VAL A 65 6.91 19.42 -6.87
C VAL A 65 7.29 18.74 -5.56
N ILE A 66 6.83 17.51 -5.38
CA ILE A 66 7.20 16.67 -4.24
C ILE A 66 8.46 15.88 -4.62
N PRO A 67 9.57 15.95 -3.88
CA PRO A 67 10.73 15.11 -4.15
C PRO A 67 10.37 13.62 -4.14
N GLU A 68 11.01 12.85 -5.02
CA GLU A 68 10.90 11.39 -5.02
C GLU A 68 11.56 10.82 -3.75
N PRO A 69 10.79 10.18 -2.84
CA PRO A 69 11.40 9.43 -1.76
C PRO A 69 12.01 8.14 -2.32
N ALA A 70 13.24 7.84 -1.90
CA ALA A 70 13.94 6.62 -2.31
C ALA A 70 13.10 5.36 -1.98
N ALA A 71 13.11 4.40 -2.90
CA ALA A 71 12.54 3.09 -2.64
C ALA A 71 13.31 2.41 -1.49
N ARG A 72 12.64 2.24 -0.35
CA ARG A 72 13.15 1.49 0.79
C ARG A 72 12.32 0.22 0.94
N PRO A 73 12.94 -0.98 1.06
CA PRO A 73 12.21 -2.18 1.42
C PRO A 73 11.49 -1.96 2.75
N LEU A 74 10.21 -2.30 2.80
CA LEU A 74 9.49 -2.39 4.07
C LEU A 74 10.02 -3.62 4.82
N ASP A 75 10.19 -3.49 6.13
CA ASP A 75 10.40 -4.67 6.96
C ASP A 75 9.13 -5.55 6.99
N VAL A 76 9.29 -6.79 7.46
CA VAL A 76 8.21 -7.78 7.48
C VAL A 76 7.02 -7.33 8.33
N SER A 77 7.26 -6.70 9.48
CA SER A 77 6.21 -6.24 10.39
C SER A 77 5.42 -5.10 9.77
N ALA A 78 6.12 -4.13 9.16
CA ALA A 78 5.50 -3.01 8.44
C ALA A 78 4.66 -3.51 7.25
N ALA A 79 5.18 -4.47 6.48
CA ALA A 79 4.46 -5.05 5.36
C ALA A 79 3.18 -5.80 5.80
N ILE A 80 3.22 -6.51 6.93
CA ILE A 80 2.04 -7.15 7.52
C ILE A 80 1.02 -6.10 7.96
N ALA A 81 1.46 -5.03 8.61
CA ALA A 81 0.58 -3.99 9.15
C ALA A 81 -0.25 -3.28 8.06
N VAL A 82 0.34 -3.02 6.88
CA VAL A 82 -0.38 -2.37 5.77
C VAL A 82 -1.05 -3.32 4.79
N GLY A 83 -0.76 -4.62 4.91
CA GLY A 83 -1.23 -5.65 4.00
C GLY A 83 -0.47 -5.70 2.66
N SER A 84 -0.60 -6.84 1.99
CA SER A 84 0.21 -7.18 0.81
C SER A 84 0.01 -6.25 -0.39
N ILE A 85 -1.20 -5.71 -0.58
CA ILE A 85 -1.50 -4.79 -1.69
C ILE A 85 -0.74 -3.47 -1.51
N THR A 86 -0.88 -2.85 -0.33
CA THR A 86 -0.20 -1.58 -0.01
C THR A 86 1.31 -1.76 -0.03
N ALA A 87 1.82 -2.86 0.54
CA ALA A 87 3.25 -3.17 0.55
C ALA A 87 3.80 -3.31 -0.87
N ALA A 88 3.11 -4.05 -1.76
CA ALA A 88 3.52 -4.21 -3.16
C ALA A 88 3.46 -2.89 -3.93
N ALA A 89 2.43 -2.07 -3.71
CA ALA A 89 2.29 -0.76 -4.35
C ALA A 89 3.43 0.20 -3.93
N LEU A 90 3.78 0.25 -2.65
CA LEU A 90 4.90 1.05 -2.13
C LEU A 90 6.25 0.59 -2.73
N ALA A 91 6.46 -0.71 -2.84
CA ALA A 91 7.68 -1.26 -3.43
C ALA A 91 7.80 -0.97 -4.93
N GLY A 92 6.70 -1.08 -5.67
CA GLY A 92 6.70 -1.06 -7.14
C GLY A 92 6.37 0.28 -7.81
N SER A 93 5.87 1.28 -7.07
CA SER A 93 5.28 2.48 -7.69
C SER A 93 5.75 3.78 -7.04
N GLU A 94 6.43 4.59 -7.85
CA GLU A 94 6.89 5.91 -7.43
C GLU A 94 5.75 6.88 -7.05
N PRO A 95 4.65 6.98 -7.82
CA PRO A 95 3.49 7.76 -7.40
C PRO A 95 2.98 7.40 -6.00
N VAL A 96 2.97 6.11 -5.66
CA VAL A 96 2.51 5.63 -4.35
C VAL A 96 3.42 6.12 -3.24
N ARG A 97 4.74 6.03 -3.42
CA ARG A 97 5.70 6.51 -2.40
C ARG A 97 5.63 8.03 -2.20
N ARG A 98 5.50 8.81 -3.28
CA ARG A 98 5.35 10.27 -3.17
C ARG A 98 4.08 10.68 -2.44
N VAL A 99 2.95 10.03 -2.74
CA VAL A 99 1.70 10.27 -2.03
C VAL A 99 1.82 9.86 -0.56
N ALA A 100 2.46 8.72 -0.27
CA ALA A 100 2.70 8.31 1.12
C ALA A 100 3.51 9.35 1.90
N ALA A 101 4.60 9.86 1.32
CA ALA A 101 5.39 10.94 1.93
C ALA A 101 4.58 12.23 2.12
N LEU A 102 3.77 12.62 1.12
CA LEU A 102 2.94 13.81 1.15
C LEU A 102 1.90 13.77 2.27
N VAL A 103 1.07 12.73 2.31
CA VAL A 103 -0.08 12.66 3.22
C VAL A 103 0.33 12.37 4.66
N SER A 104 1.56 11.93 4.87
CA SER A 104 2.14 11.64 6.19
C SER A 104 3.18 12.67 6.64
N ALA A 105 3.44 13.73 5.86
CA ALA A 105 4.47 14.72 6.16
C ALA A 105 4.29 15.40 7.53
N GLY A 106 3.05 15.63 7.94
CA GLY A 106 2.70 16.25 9.22
C GLY A 106 2.52 15.27 10.38
N VAL A 107 2.85 13.98 10.21
CA VAL A 107 2.76 13.00 11.29
C VAL A 107 3.93 13.21 12.25
N ALA A 108 3.59 13.33 13.53
CA ALA A 108 4.51 13.36 14.65
C ALA A 108 4.05 12.34 15.71
N ILE A 109 4.99 11.83 16.51
CA ILE A 109 4.68 10.95 17.63
C ILE A 109 4.43 11.82 18.87
N PRO A 110 3.28 11.68 19.55
CA PRO A 110 3.05 12.40 20.81
C PRO A 110 4.12 12.07 21.85
N ARG A 111 4.49 13.07 22.68
CA ARG A 111 5.56 12.94 23.67
C ARG A 111 5.33 11.75 24.60
N GLU A 112 4.10 11.57 25.07
CA GLU A 112 3.71 10.48 25.95
C GLU A 112 3.97 9.10 25.34
N GLN A 113 3.84 8.96 24.02
CA GLN A 113 4.10 7.70 23.32
C GLN A 113 5.60 7.48 23.14
N LEU A 114 6.40 8.54 22.96
CA LEU A 114 7.86 8.45 22.94
C LEU A 114 8.44 8.12 24.31
N GLU A 115 7.90 8.70 25.38
CA GLU A 115 8.28 8.39 26.76
C GLU A 115 7.98 6.92 27.08
N TYR A 116 6.78 6.44 26.70
CA TYR A 116 6.42 5.02 26.85
C TYR A 116 7.35 4.10 26.06
N ALA A 117 7.64 4.42 24.79
CA ALA A 117 8.54 3.61 23.97
C ALA A 117 9.97 3.56 24.54
N ALA A 118 10.46 4.70 25.04
CA ALA A 118 11.78 4.79 25.66
C ALA A 118 11.86 3.97 26.96
N ASP A 119 10.83 4.03 27.80
CA ASP A 119 10.70 3.23 29.02
C ASP A 119 10.72 1.72 28.71
N VAL A 120 9.92 1.27 27.73
CA VAL A 120 9.90 -0.14 27.28
C VAL A 120 11.27 -0.62 26.80
N LEU A 121 12.05 0.26 26.16
CA LEU A 121 13.39 -0.05 25.66
C LEU A 121 14.51 0.14 26.69
N GLY A 122 14.21 0.70 27.87
CA GLY A 122 15.20 1.02 28.90
C GLY A 122 16.19 2.12 28.50
N VAL A 123 15.77 3.05 27.64
CA VAL A 123 16.58 4.17 27.13
C VAL A 123 16.00 5.51 27.58
N PRO A 124 16.79 6.60 27.65
CA PRO A 124 16.25 7.92 27.97
C PRO A 124 15.29 8.41 26.89
N ALA A 125 14.18 9.03 27.31
CA ALA A 125 13.25 9.66 26.39
C ALA A 125 13.93 10.83 25.63
N PRO A 126 13.56 11.05 24.35
CA PRO A 126 14.10 12.16 23.58
C PRO A 126 13.72 13.50 24.21
N ALA A 127 14.69 14.41 24.33
CA ALA A 127 14.46 15.75 24.87
C ALA A 127 13.58 16.60 23.94
N ASP A 128 13.76 16.43 22.63
CA ASP A 128 12.94 17.02 21.58
C ASP A 128 12.18 15.90 20.85
N PRO A 129 10.83 15.87 20.91
CA PRO A 129 10.04 14.83 20.25
C PRO A 129 10.12 14.89 18.72
N ASP A 130 10.47 16.04 18.14
CA ASP A 130 10.52 16.22 16.68
C ASP A 130 11.87 15.81 16.08
N VAL A 131 12.86 15.52 16.92
CA VAL A 131 14.21 15.12 16.50
C VAL A 131 14.42 13.64 16.82
N PRO A 132 14.48 12.75 15.80
CA PRO A 132 14.82 11.35 16.00
C PRO A 132 16.20 11.21 16.66
N VAL A 133 16.23 10.61 17.85
CA VAL A 133 17.47 10.43 18.63
C VAL A 133 18.20 9.13 18.29
N ASP A 134 17.48 8.12 17.81
CA ASP A 134 17.98 6.77 17.55
C ASP A 134 17.11 6.03 16.53
N ARG A 135 17.57 4.83 16.13
CA ARG A 135 16.88 3.94 15.19
C ARG A 135 15.43 3.64 15.59
N TRP A 136 15.17 3.34 16.86
CA TRP A 136 13.82 3.00 17.33
C TRP A 136 12.83 4.17 17.16
N HIS A 137 13.28 5.41 17.36
CA HIS A 137 12.45 6.59 17.19
C HIS A 137 12.15 6.79 15.70
N ALA A 138 13.16 6.66 14.84
CA ALA A 138 12.95 6.71 13.39
C ALA A 138 11.98 5.62 12.88
N GLU A 139 12.11 4.39 13.38
CA GLU A 139 11.22 3.26 13.04
C GLU A 139 9.79 3.48 13.53
N LEU A 140 9.60 4.07 14.72
CA LEU A 140 8.30 4.41 15.25
C LEU A 140 7.62 5.51 14.42
N LEU A 141 8.37 6.53 14.03
CA LEU A 141 7.88 7.59 13.15
C LEU A 141 7.54 7.06 11.76
N ASP A 142 8.39 6.22 11.17
CA ASP A 142 8.13 5.57 9.88
C ASP A 142 6.86 4.69 9.95
N SER A 143 6.66 3.96 11.06
CA SER A 143 5.45 3.17 11.30
C SER A 143 4.18 4.03 11.39
N ALA A 144 4.22 5.14 12.14
CA ALA A 144 3.09 6.05 12.26
C ALA A 144 2.74 6.74 10.93
N ARG A 145 3.76 7.11 10.15
CA ARG A 145 3.57 7.67 8.81
C ARG A 145 2.93 6.67 7.87
N LEU A 146 3.37 5.42 7.94
CA LEU A 146 2.84 4.33 7.14
C LEU A 146 1.37 4.04 7.51
N GLU A 147 1.02 4.06 8.80
CA GLU A 147 -0.36 3.93 9.26
C GLU A 147 -1.24 5.10 8.78
N ALA A 148 -0.74 6.34 8.86
CA ALA A 148 -1.45 7.51 8.35
C ALA A 148 -1.72 7.41 6.85
N PHE A 149 -0.73 6.95 6.07
CA PHE A 149 -0.91 6.68 4.65
C PHE A 149 -1.96 5.59 4.40
N ALA A 150 -1.93 4.47 5.13
CA ALA A 150 -2.90 3.40 4.98
C ALA A 150 -4.34 3.88 5.29
N ARG A 151 -4.52 4.70 6.33
CA ARG A 151 -5.81 5.32 6.65
C ARG A 151 -6.29 6.27 5.56
N TRP A 152 -5.39 7.10 5.02
CA TRP A 152 -5.69 7.97 3.88
C TRP A 152 -6.12 7.14 2.65
N LEU A 153 -5.37 6.07 2.35
CA LEU A 153 -5.61 5.22 1.19
C LEU A 153 -6.98 4.54 1.28
N ASN A 154 -7.33 3.98 2.45
CA ASN A 154 -8.62 3.35 2.67
C ASN A 154 -9.78 4.33 2.44
N ARG A 155 -9.69 5.55 2.96
CA ARG A 155 -10.68 6.60 2.72
C ARG A 155 -10.76 6.97 1.24
N ALA A 156 -9.63 7.24 0.61
CA ALA A 156 -9.58 7.63 -0.80
C ALA A 156 -10.10 6.53 -1.74
N MET A 157 -9.79 5.27 -1.45
CA MET A 157 -10.35 4.11 -2.15
C MET A 157 -11.87 4.07 -2.02
N HIS A 158 -12.40 4.21 -0.80
CA HIS A 158 -13.85 4.21 -0.55
C HIS A 158 -14.58 5.35 -1.28
N GLU A 159 -14.00 6.55 -1.28
CA GLU A 159 -14.63 7.75 -1.85
C GLU A 159 -14.54 7.82 -3.38
N ARG A 160 -13.45 7.32 -3.96
CA ARG A 160 -13.09 7.64 -5.36
C ARG A 160 -13.09 6.43 -6.29
N VAL A 161 -13.09 5.22 -5.76
CA VAL A 161 -13.00 4.00 -6.56
C VAL A 161 -14.31 3.23 -6.56
N GLN A 162 -14.78 2.91 -7.76
CA GLN A 162 -15.91 2.02 -7.97
C GLN A 162 -15.42 0.77 -8.71
N LEU A 163 -15.50 -0.38 -8.04
CA LEU A 163 -15.07 -1.67 -8.62
C LEU A 163 -16.13 -2.20 -9.60
N VAL A 164 -15.68 -2.80 -10.69
CA VAL A 164 -16.54 -3.65 -11.53
C VAL A 164 -16.66 -5.02 -10.86
N HIS A 165 -17.84 -5.63 -10.92
CA HIS A 165 -18.12 -6.94 -10.33
C HIS A 165 -17.11 -8.02 -10.77
N GLY A 166 -16.69 -8.88 -9.84
CA GLY A 166 -15.74 -9.98 -10.04
C GLY A 166 -14.28 -9.63 -9.75
N LEU A 167 -13.97 -8.37 -9.47
CA LEU A 167 -12.64 -7.86 -9.08
C LEU A 167 -12.61 -7.29 -7.66
N GLU A 168 -13.53 -7.76 -6.80
CA GLU A 168 -13.57 -7.41 -5.39
C GLU A 168 -12.25 -7.79 -4.68
N HIS A 169 -12.00 -7.16 -3.54
CA HIS A 169 -10.79 -7.37 -2.76
C HIS A 169 -10.58 -8.86 -2.43
N PRO A 170 -9.40 -9.47 -2.65
CA PRO A 170 -9.18 -10.93 -2.48
C PRO A 170 -9.61 -11.49 -1.11
N GLY A 171 -9.48 -10.69 -0.05
CA GLY A 171 -9.90 -11.03 1.31
C GLY A 171 -11.40 -10.91 1.61
N ASP A 172 -12.24 -10.53 0.64
CA ASP A 172 -13.69 -10.37 0.86
C ASP A 172 -14.37 -11.73 1.09
N SER A 173 -14.88 -11.96 2.30
CA SER A 173 -15.46 -13.24 2.72
C SER A 173 -16.67 -13.67 1.89
N ASN A 174 -17.35 -12.74 1.21
CA ASN A 174 -18.50 -13.07 0.36
C ASN A 174 -18.10 -13.70 -0.98
N GLN A 175 -16.79 -13.82 -1.29
CA GLN A 175 -16.36 -14.40 -2.55
C GLN A 175 -16.60 -15.92 -2.60
N PRO A 176 -17.13 -16.45 -3.73
CA PRO A 176 -17.32 -17.88 -3.91
C PRO A 176 -15.98 -18.64 -3.87
N ASP A 177 -14.89 -17.95 -4.23
CA ASP A 177 -13.52 -18.45 -4.17
C ASP A 177 -12.92 -18.42 -2.74
N ASN A 178 -13.65 -18.02 -1.70
CA ASN A 178 -13.19 -18.09 -0.30
C ASN A 178 -13.78 -19.27 0.47
N LEU A 179 -14.82 -19.90 -0.06
CA LEU A 179 -15.36 -21.14 0.46
C LEU A 179 -14.36 -22.29 0.21
N HIS A 180 -13.79 -22.81 1.30
CA HIS A 180 -13.00 -24.04 1.26
C HIS A 180 -13.99 -25.21 1.17
N ARG A 181 -13.98 -25.96 0.06
CA ARG A 181 -14.60 -27.28 0.03
C ARG A 181 -13.51 -28.27 0.42
N HIS A 182 -13.69 -28.91 1.58
CA HIS A 182 -12.88 -30.03 2.05
C HIS A 182 -13.21 -31.29 1.26
#